data_AF-A0A942RVD0-F1
#
_entry.id   AF-A0A942RVD0-F1
#
_cell.length_a   1.000
_cell.length_b   1.000
_cell.length_c   1.000
_cell.angle_alpha   90.00
_cell.angle_beta   90.00
_cell.angle_gamma   90.00
#
_symmetry.space_group_name_H-M   'P 1'
#
loop_
_entity.id
_entity.type
_entity.pdbx_description
1 polymer ?
#
loop_
_entity_poly.entity_id
_entity_poly.type
_entity_poly.pdbx_seq_one_letter_code
_entity_poly.pdbx_strand_id
1 'polypeptide(L)'
;MKNPSQIFDQKVSLIYEYNKSSPLFVRIASNQIEANNPDKAIEILNDGLNRYPEYPVAYFLLGKAYTIKGLYSQALKYVKRGSELIHSPKTYDYYLREIEAIKKQRSFFKAARWDDNLKEEPVPDSRIKEIEDSLKTMPPITESIKKLNEEIMEAKETIQKAKESPAPSAKSFAESNMIVSETLAKIYVNQGEFQEAISVYEKLLKKNPDKKDYYEIKIEEIKIRMNPDQL
;
A
#
# COMPACT_ATOMS: atom_id res chain seq x y z
N MET A 1 -13.48 -15.02 -10.12
CA MET A 1 -13.10 -14.87 -8.69
C MET A 1 -13.23 -13.40 -8.31
N LYS A 2 -13.88 -13.06 -7.20
CA LYS A 2 -14.15 -11.66 -6.80
C LYS A 2 -12.88 -10.99 -6.24
N ASN A 3 -12.63 -9.73 -6.58
CA ASN A 3 -11.46 -8.96 -6.15
C ASN A 3 -11.53 -8.67 -4.63
N PRO A 4 -10.42 -8.68 -3.86
CA PRO A 4 -10.46 -8.38 -2.43
C PRO A 4 -11.13 -7.04 -2.07
N SER A 5 -10.94 -5.96 -2.85
CA SER A 5 -11.71 -4.71 -2.63
C SER A 5 -13.21 -4.90 -2.84
N GLN A 6 -13.61 -5.72 -3.82
CA GLN A 6 -15.03 -6.08 -3.99
C GLN A 6 -15.53 -6.95 -2.84
N ILE A 7 -14.66 -7.69 -2.15
CA ILE A 7 -15.01 -8.49 -0.97
C ILE A 7 -15.07 -7.62 0.28
N PHE A 8 -14.17 -6.63 0.44
CA PHE A 8 -14.27 -5.59 1.48
C PHE A 8 -15.59 -4.86 1.31
N ASP A 9 -15.82 -4.33 0.11
CA ASP A 9 -17.02 -3.58 -0.22
C ASP A 9 -18.25 -4.49 -0.14
N GLN A 10 -18.19 -5.77 -0.53
CA GLN A 10 -19.30 -6.72 -0.34
C GLN A 10 -19.54 -7.11 1.10
N LYS A 11 -18.52 -7.29 1.96
CA LYS A 11 -18.71 -7.66 3.36
C LYS A 11 -19.20 -6.48 4.17
N VAL A 12 -18.64 -5.30 3.92
CA VAL A 12 -19.15 -4.05 4.45
C VAL A 12 -20.56 -3.78 3.88
N SER A 13 -20.79 -4.04 2.59
CA SER A 13 -22.12 -3.96 1.95
C SER A 13 -23.10 -4.99 2.49
N LEU A 14 -22.67 -6.21 2.84
CA LEU A 14 -23.53 -7.22 3.49
C LEU A 14 -23.96 -6.76 4.88
N ILE A 15 -23.09 -6.01 5.59
CA ILE A 15 -23.46 -5.34 6.83
C ILE A 15 -24.37 -4.12 6.55
N TYR A 16 -24.19 -3.40 5.43
CA TYR A 16 -25.09 -2.31 4.98
C TYR A 16 -26.48 -2.79 4.54
N GLU A 17 -26.55 -3.90 3.80
CA GLU A 17 -27.72 -4.36 3.05
C GLU A 17 -28.72 -5.08 3.96
N TYR A 18 -28.26 -5.62 5.09
CA TYR A 18 -29.15 -6.18 6.11
C TYR A 18 -29.86 -5.12 6.96
N ASN A 19 -29.51 -3.83 6.83
CA ASN A 19 -30.20 -2.79 7.58
C ASN A 19 -30.33 -1.47 6.78
N LYS A 20 -31.45 -1.33 6.06
CA LYS A 20 -31.89 -0.04 5.48
C LYS A 20 -32.03 1.10 6.51
N SER A 21 -31.86 0.83 7.82
CA SER A 21 -31.84 1.81 8.91
C SER A 21 -30.43 2.13 9.45
N SER A 22 -29.35 1.80 8.72
CA SER A 22 -27.99 2.19 9.10
C SER A 22 -27.89 3.71 9.28
N PRO A 23 -27.33 4.23 10.40
CA PRO A 23 -27.29 5.65 10.69
C PRO A 23 -26.66 6.47 9.55
N LEU A 24 -27.25 7.63 9.25
CA LEU A 24 -26.84 8.48 8.12
C LEU A 24 -25.34 8.80 8.10
N PHE A 25 -24.71 8.93 9.27
CA PHE A 25 -23.29 9.29 9.38
C PHE A 25 -22.37 8.25 8.73
N VAL A 26 -22.64 6.94 8.83
CA VAL A 26 -21.77 5.93 8.20
C VAL A 26 -21.91 5.92 6.67
N ARG A 27 -23.08 6.30 6.15
CA ARG A 27 -23.28 6.43 4.71
C ARG A 27 -22.51 7.64 4.17
N ILE A 28 -22.61 8.79 4.86
CA ILE A 28 -21.86 9.98 4.48
C ILE A 28 -20.36 9.71 4.58
N ALA A 29 -19.90 9.06 5.66
CA ALA A 29 -18.49 8.72 5.81
C ALA A 29 -17.99 7.75 4.72
N SER A 30 -18.78 6.75 4.32
CA SER A 30 -18.42 5.87 3.21
C SER A 30 -18.24 6.63 1.91
N ASN A 31 -19.17 7.54 1.59
CA ASN A 31 -19.06 8.40 0.41
C ASN A 31 -17.79 9.27 0.48
N GLN A 32 -17.42 9.77 1.66
CA GLN A 32 -16.16 10.50 1.85
C GLN A 32 -14.94 9.61 1.64
N ILE A 33 -14.97 8.36 2.09
CA ILE A 33 -13.88 7.39 1.85
C ILE A 33 -13.75 7.08 0.35
N GLU A 34 -14.87 6.87 -0.35
CA GLU A 34 -14.88 6.63 -1.80
C GLU A 34 -14.41 7.86 -2.60
N ALA A 35 -14.72 9.06 -2.10
CA ALA A 35 -14.18 10.32 -2.60
C ALA A 35 -12.72 10.57 -2.16
N ASN A 36 -12.10 9.64 -1.43
CA ASN A 36 -10.74 9.73 -0.90
C ASN A 36 -10.50 10.99 -0.05
N ASN A 37 -11.49 11.34 0.77
CA ASN A 37 -11.41 12.34 1.81
C ASN A 37 -11.38 11.65 3.19
N PRO A 38 -10.30 10.91 3.52
CA PRO A 38 -10.28 10.09 4.72
C PRO A 38 -10.34 10.92 6.00
N ASP A 39 -9.84 12.16 6.01
CA ASP A 39 -9.92 13.06 7.16
C ASP A 39 -11.37 13.41 7.52
N LYS A 40 -12.14 13.84 6.52
CA LYS A 40 -13.57 14.15 6.69
C LYS A 40 -14.38 12.91 7.05
N ALA A 41 -14.04 11.75 6.50
CA ALA A 41 -14.65 10.49 6.90
C ALA A 41 -14.39 10.18 8.39
N ILE A 42 -13.15 10.36 8.85
CA ILE A 42 -12.77 10.12 10.26
C ILE A 42 -13.53 11.06 11.19
N GLU A 43 -13.63 12.34 10.85
CA GLU A 43 -14.40 13.33 11.61
C GLU A 43 -15.86 12.89 11.80
N ILE A 44 -16.55 12.60 10.69
CA ILE A 44 -17.96 12.18 10.69
C ILE A 44 -18.17 10.89 11.48
N LEU A 45 -17.23 9.95 11.38
CA LEU A 45 -17.30 8.67 12.08
C LEU A 45 -17.09 8.84 13.58
N ASN A 46 -16.12 9.67 14.01
CA ASN A 46 -15.91 9.97 15.42
C ASN A 46 -17.13 10.68 16.03
N ASP A 47 -17.67 11.67 15.33
CA ASP A 47 -18.90 12.37 15.76
C ASP A 47 -20.11 11.45 15.85
N GLY A 48 -20.22 10.52 14.90
CA GLY A 48 -21.25 9.48 14.92
C GLY A 48 -21.09 8.52 16.10
N LEU A 49 -19.87 8.08 16.37
CA LEU A 49 -19.54 7.18 17.48
C LEU A 49 -19.78 7.82 18.85
N ASN A 50 -19.77 9.16 18.98
CA ASN A 50 -20.21 9.82 20.23
C ASN A 50 -21.66 9.50 20.59
N ARG A 51 -22.52 9.30 19.58
CA ARG A 51 -23.95 8.95 19.76
C ARG A 51 -24.21 7.44 19.65
N TYR A 52 -23.37 6.74 18.90
CA TYR A 52 -23.51 5.30 18.66
C TYR A 52 -22.17 4.57 18.97
N PRO A 53 -21.73 4.51 20.24
CA PRO A 53 -20.38 4.06 20.60
C PRO A 53 -20.08 2.60 20.25
N GLU A 54 -21.11 1.77 20.09
CA GLU A 54 -20.98 0.34 19.81
C GLU A 54 -21.36 0.00 18.37
N TYR A 55 -21.28 0.96 17.44
CA TYR A 55 -21.66 0.73 16.04
C TYR A 55 -20.51 0.12 15.22
N PRO A 56 -20.51 -1.21 14.94
CA PRO A 56 -19.31 -1.89 14.46
C PRO A 56 -18.87 -1.45 13.06
N VAL A 57 -19.83 -1.08 12.22
CA VAL A 57 -19.57 -0.56 10.87
C VAL A 57 -18.70 0.69 10.91
N ALA A 58 -18.95 1.60 11.86
CA ALA A 58 -18.18 2.83 11.96
C ALA A 58 -16.70 2.54 12.28
N TYR A 59 -16.44 1.54 13.11
CA TYR A 59 -15.08 1.09 13.41
C TYR A 59 -14.37 0.48 12.19
N PHE A 60 -15.05 -0.30 11.36
CA PHE A 60 -14.45 -0.83 10.12
C PHE A 60 -14.19 0.28 9.10
N LEU A 61 -15.09 1.26 8.98
CA LEU A 61 -14.88 2.43 8.11
C LEU A 61 -13.74 3.33 8.60
N LEU A 62 -13.57 3.51 9.91
CA LEU A 62 -12.38 4.15 10.48
C LEU A 62 -11.12 3.38 10.11
N GLY A 63 -11.16 2.05 10.23
CA GLY A 63 -10.11 1.16 9.75
C GLY A 63 -9.70 1.43 8.30
N LYS A 64 -10.68 1.50 7.39
CA LYS A 64 -10.48 1.83 5.97
C LYS A 64 -9.88 3.22 5.78
N ALA A 65 -10.44 4.24 6.44
CA ALA A 65 -9.98 5.62 6.33
C ALA A 65 -8.53 5.79 6.81
N TYR A 66 -8.17 5.19 7.96
CA TYR A 66 -6.79 5.21 8.45
C TYR A 66 -5.82 4.42 7.56
N THR A 67 -6.28 3.33 6.93
CA THR A 67 -5.49 2.57 5.95
C THR A 67 -5.15 3.43 4.73
N ILE A 68 -6.14 4.17 4.22
CA ILE A 68 -5.95 5.13 3.12
C ILE A 68 -4.94 6.22 3.50
N LYS A 69 -5.00 6.73 4.74
CA LYS A 69 -4.01 7.69 5.27
C LYS A 69 -2.61 7.08 5.47
N GLY A 70 -2.46 5.76 5.41
CA GLY A 70 -1.21 5.07 5.75
C GLY A 70 -0.93 4.93 7.24
N LEU A 71 -1.90 5.25 8.09
CA LEU A 71 -1.79 5.17 9.55
C LEU A 71 -2.21 3.76 10.02
N TYR A 72 -1.40 2.77 9.67
CA TYR A 72 -1.75 1.35 9.83
C TYR A 72 -1.98 0.91 11.28
N SER A 73 -1.29 1.52 12.26
CA SER A 73 -1.50 1.24 13.68
C SER A 73 -2.91 1.61 14.13
N GLN A 74 -3.40 2.79 13.71
CA GLN A 74 -4.77 3.22 13.98
C GLN A 74 -5.77 2.34 13.22
N ALA A 75 -5.50 2.01 11.96
CA ALA A 75 -6.36 1.14 11.19
C ALA A 75 -6.61 -0.19 11.90
N LEU A 76 -5.55 -0.86 12.37
CA LEU A 76 -5.65 -2.11 13.12
C LEU A 76 -6.40 -1.97 14.44
N LYS A 77 -6.18 -0.87 15.18
CA LYS A 77 -6.92 -0.57 16.41
C LYS A 77 -8.43 -0.55 16.18
N TYR A 78 -8.89 0.19 15.16
CA TYR A 78 -10.33 0.32 14.91
C TYR A 78 -10.94 -0.95 14.32
N VAL A 79 -10.23 -1.64 13.41
CA VAL A 79 -10.67 -2.95 12.90
C VAL A 79 -10.82 -3.98 14.02
N LYS A 80 -9.87 -4.02 14.96
CA LYS A 80 -9.95 -4.89 16.14
C LYS A 80 -11.21 -4.60 16.95
N ARG A 81 -11.45 -3.32 17.27
CA ARG A 81 -12.65 -2.91 18.03
C ARG A 81 -13.95 -3.31 17.31
N GLY A 82 -14.03 -3.09 16.00
CA GLY A 82 -15.19 -3.51 15.20
C GLY A 82 -15.41 -5.02 15.24
N SER A 83 -14.34 -5.81 15.17
CA SER A 83 -14.41 -7.27 15.22
C SER A 83 -14.84 -7.83 16.56
N GLU A 84 -14.43 -7.19 17.66
CA GLU A 84 -14.83 -7.53 19.02
C GLU A 84 -16.35 -7.33 19.21
N LEU A 85 -16.89 -6.21 18.72
CA LEU A 85 -18.33 -5.90 18.84
C LEU A 85 -19.22 -6.91 18.12
N ILE A 86 -18.76 -7.47 16.99
CA ILE A 86 -19.49 -8.51 16.25
C ILE A 86 -19.05 -9.94 16.60
N HIS A 87 -18.18 -10.09 17.60
CA HIS A 87 -17.66 -11.39 18.06
C HIS A 87 -17.10 -12.27 16.93
N SER A 88 -16.38 -11.66 15.97
CA SER A 88 -15.86 -12.37 14.79
C SER A 88 -14.36 -12.17 14.62
N PRO A 89 -13.53 -13.06 15.21
CA PRO A 89 -12.08 -13.07 14.98
C PRO A 89 -11.72 -13.24 13.49
N LYS A 90 -12.50 -14.04 12.75
CA LYS A 90 -12.33 -14.23 11.30
C LYS A 90 -12.47 -12.93 10.52
N THR A 91 -13.30 -12.00 11.00
CA THR A 91 -13.44 -10.67 10.39
C THR A 91 -12.20 -9.81 10.63
N TYR A 92 -11.59 -9.90 11.82
CA TYR A 92 -10.32 -9.24 12.11
C TYR A 92 -9.21 -9.72 11.18
N ASP A 93 -9.00 -11.04 11.09
CA ASP A 93 -7.95 -11.65 10.27
C ASP A 93 -8.06 -11.23 8.79
N TYR A 94 -9.30 -11.12 8.30
CA TYR A 94 -9.58 -10.66 6.95
C TYR A 94 -9.05 -9.25 6.71
N TYR A 95 -9.44 -8.28 7.54
CA TYR A 95 -9.01 -6.89 7.39
C TYR A 95 -7.52 -6.70 7.70
N LEU A 96 -6.95 -7.49 8.61
CA LEU A 96 -5.50 -7.51 8.88
C LEU A 96 -4.72 -7.82 7.59
N ARG A 97 -5.10 -8.91 6.90
CA ARG A 97 -4.45 -9.30 5.63
C ARG A 97 -4.56 -8.23 4.55
N GLU A 98 -5.70 -7.56 4.46
CA GLU A 98 -5.88 -6.47 3.50
C GLU A 98 -5.00 -5.26 3.82
N ILE A 99 -4.93 -4.86 5.09
CA ILE A 99 -4.06 -3.78 5.55
C ILE A 99 -2.59 -4.11 5.26
N GLU A 100 -2.16 -5.34 5.55
CA GLU A 100 -0.81 -5.82 5.28
C GLU A 100 -0.49 -5.85 3.79
N ALA A 101 -1.43 -6.28 2.95
CA ALA A 101 -1.27 -6.28 1.51
C ALA A 101 -1.08 -4.86 0.97
N ILE A 102 -1.90 -3.90 1.42
CA ILE A 102 -1.79 -2.49 1.03
C ILE A 102 -0.46 -1.89 1.54
N LYS A 103 -0.09 -2.16 2.79
CA LYS A 103 1.19 -1.72 3.37
C LYS A 103 2.38 -2.26 2.59
N LYS A 104 2.39 -3.56 2.28
CA LYS A 104 3.46 -4.21 1.52
C LYS A 104 3.53 -3.64 0.11
N GLN A 105 2.39 -3.46 -0.54
CA GLN A 105 2.32 -2.90 -1.87
C GLN A 105 2.88 -1.47 -1.91
N ARG A 106 2.48 -0.62 -0.96
CA ARG A 106 3.00 0.75 -0.84
C ARG A 106 4.51 0.77 -0.56
N SER A 107 4.97 -0.13 0.31
CA SER A 107 6.42 -0.31 0.57
C SER A 107 7.17 -0.79 -0.67
N PHE A 108 6.58 -1.69 -1.47
CA PHE A 108 7.17 -2.20 -2.69
C PHE A 108 7.28 -1.11 -3.76
N PHE A 109 6.25 -0.31 -3.97
CA PHE A 109 6.32 0.84 -4.88
C PHE A 109 7.36 1.87 -4.43
N LYS A 110 7.44 2.15 -3.12
CA LYS A 110 8.49 3.01 -2.56
C LYS A 110 9.89 2.44 -2.80
N ALA A 111 10.08 1.13 -2.68
CA ALA A 111 11.34 0.46 -2.96
C ALA A 111 11.67 0.41 -4.47
N ALA A 112 10.68 0.21 -5.33
CA ALA A 112 10.85 0.25 -6.79
C ALA A 112 11.28 1.64 -7.27
N ARG A 113 10.80 2.72 -6.64
CA ARG A 113 11.31 4.07 -6.89
C ARG A 113 12.75 4.29 -6.47
N TRP A 114 13.22 3.60 -5.43
CA TRP A 114 14.64 3.63 -5.06
C TRP A 114 15.51 2.95 -6.12
N ASP A 115 15.00 1.89 -6.75
CA ASP A 115 15.66 1.16 -7.84
C ASP A 115 15.68 1.97 -9.15
N ASP A 116 14.58 2.64 -9.52
CA ASP A 116 14.52 3.48 -10.73
C ASP A 116 15.32 4.81 -10.62
N ASN A 117 15.56 5.31 -9.40
CA ASN A 117 16.45 6.44 -9.14
C ASN A 117 17.94 6.06 -9.04
N LEU A 118 18.28 4.77 -9.12
CA LEU A 118 19.66 4.30 -9.32
C LEU A 118 20.02 4.33 -10.82
N LYS A 119 19.87 5.48 -11.46
CA LYS A 119 20.96 5.87 -12.36
C LYS A 119 22.10 6.20 -11.42
N GLU A 120 23.00 5.24 -11.20
CA GLU A 120 24.30 5.54 -10.62
C GLU A 120 24.90 6.67 -11.44
N GLU A 121 24.81 7.92 -10.95
CA GLU A 121 25.76 8.91 -11.40
C GLU A 121 27.12 8.37 -10.96
N PRO A 122 28.07 8.17 -11.89
CA PRO A 122 29.39 7.72 -11.52
C PRO A 122 29.92 8.69 -10.47
N VAL A 123 30.15 8.18 -9.27
CA VAL A 123 30.76 8.96 -8.19
C VAL A 123 32.07 9.49 -8.75
N PRO A 124 32.27 10.82 -8.85
CA PRO A 124 33.49 11.36 -9.43
C PRO A 124 34.71 10.80 -8.68
N ASP A 125 35.75 10.38 -9.41
CA ASP A 125 36.97 9.82 -8.83
C ASP A 125 37.56 10.73 -7.73
N SER A 126 37.33 12.04 -7.81
CA SER A 126 37.71 13.01 -6.78
C SER A 126 37.05 12.75 -5.43
N ARG A 127 35.77 12.35 -5.43
CA ARG A 127 34.99 12.05 -4.22
C ARG A 127 35.36 10.69 -3.63
N ILE A 128 35.72 9.73 -4.47
CA ILE A 128 36.31 8.45 -4.03
C ILE A 128 37.64 8.72 -3.32
N LYS A 129 38.48 9.58 -3.91
CA LYS A 129 39.79 9.94 -3.36
C LYS A 129 39.68 10.70 -2.03
N GLU A 130 38.71 11.59 -1.88
CA GLU A 130 38.41 12.28 -0.60
C GLU A 130 37.94 11.29 0.49
N ILE A 131 37.13 10.30 0.12
CA ILE A 131 36.68 9.26 1.05
C ILE A 131 37.85 8.35 1.45
N GLU A 132 38.68 7.95 0.50
CA GLU A 132 39.89 7.15 0.76
C GLU A 132 40.89 7.89 1.67
N ASP A 133 41.11 9.18 1.43
CA ASP A 133 42.02 9.99 2.25
C ASP A 133 41.44 10.26 3.65
N SER A 134 40.12 10.41 3.78
CA SER A 134 39.43 10.50 5.07
C SER A 134 39.55 9.19 5.87
N LEU A 135 39.39 8.04 5.21
CA LEU A 135 39.53 6.71 5.83
C LEU A 135 40.95 6.40 6.32
N LYS A 136 41.99 7.01 5.73
CA LYS A 136 43.39 6.89 6.20
C LYS A 136 43.64 7.59 7.55
N THR A 137 42.80 8.56 7.93
CA THR A 137 42.98 9.35 9.15
C THR A 137 42.19 8.83 10.35
N MET A 138 41.30 7.86 10.13
CA MET A 138 40.55 7.21 11.21
C MET A 138 41.36 6.05 11.82
N PRO A 139 41.29 5.83 13.15
CA PRO A 139 41.90 4.66 13.76
C PRO A 139 41.30 3.38 13.14
N PRO A 140 42.11 2.35 12.88
CA PRO A 140 41.67 1.15 12.17
C PRO A 140 40.58 0.42 12.97
N ILE A 141 39.35 0.39 12.45
CA ILE A 141 38.24 -0.48 12.92
C ILE A 141 38.44 -1.90 12.35
N THR A 142 39.69 -2.34 12.23
CA THR A 142 40.09 -3.50 11.43
C THR A 142 39.48 -4.80 11.91
N GLU A 143 39.24 -4.93 13.21
CA GLU A 143 38.71 -6.17 13.79
C GLU A 143 37.19 -6.30 13.59
N SER A 144 36.42 -5.22 13.79
CA SER A 144 34.97 -5.25 13.54
C SER A 144 34.65 -5.29 12.05
N ILE A 145 35.44 -4.63 11.19
CA ILE A 145 35.26 -4.69 9.73
C ILE A 145 35.62 -6.08 9.19
N LYS A 146 36.69 -6.70 9.69
CA LYS A 146 37.07 -8.06 9.29
C LYS A 146 35.99 -9.08 9.66
N LYS A 147 35.47 -8.98 10.88
CA LYS A 147 34.38 -9.83 11.36
C LYS A 147 33.08 -9.64 10.56
N LEU A 148 32.72 -8.38 10.26
CA LEU A 148 31.56 -8.07 9.43
C LEU A 148 31.73 -8.58 7.98
N ASN A 149 32.93 -8.46 7.41
CA ASN A 149 33.22 -8.95 6.07
C ASN A 149 33.17 -10.49 6.01
N GLU A 150 33.67 -11.18 7.03
CA GLU A 150 33.56 -12.64 7.15
C GLU A 150 32.09 -13.08 7.26
N GLU A 151 31.29 -12.41 8.10
CA GLU A 151 29.84 -12.67 8.24
C GLU A 151 29.06 -12.37 6.94
N ILE A 152 29.42 -11.31 6.21
CA ILE A 152 28.81 -10.97 4.91
C ILE A 152 29.19 -11.98 3.83
N MET A 153 30.41 -12.52 3.85
CA MET A 153 30.85 -13.54 2.89
C MET A 153 30.16 -14.88 3.12
N GLU A 154 30.01 -15.32 4.37
CA GLU A 154 29.22 -16.52 4.72
C GLU A 154 27.74 -16.36 4.35
N ALA A 155 27.16 -15.18 4.60
CA ALA A 155 25.78 -14.86 4.20
C ALA A 155 25.61 -14.85 2.67
N LYS A 156 26.62 -14.39 1.92
CA LYS A 156 26.59 -14.40 0.44
C LYS A 156 26.66 -15.80 -0.12
N GLU A 157 27.51 -16.69 0.42
CA GLU A 157 27.58 -18.09 -0.03
C GLU A 157 26.30 -18.87 0.26
N THR A 158 25.65 -18.63 1.41
CA THR A 158 24.35 -19.24 1.74
C THR A 158 23.22 -18.74 0.84
N ILE A 159 23.23 -17.46 0.46
CA ILE A 159 22.26 -16.89 -0.50
C ILE A 159 22.53 -17.39 -1.93
N GLN A 160 23.81 -17.62 -2.31
CA GLN A 160 24.19 -18.15 -3.61
C GLN A 160 23.72 -19.60 -3.78
N LYS A 161 23.93 -20.46 -2.77
CA LYS A 161 23.47 -21.85 -2.76
C LYS A 161 21.94 -21.99 -2.76
N ALA A 162 21.20 -20.99 -2.27
CA ALA A 162 19.74 -20.96 -2.31
C ALA A 162 19.15 -20.55 -3.68
N LYS A 163 19.97 -20.06 -4.63
CA LYS A 163 19.54 -19.58 -5.96
C LYS A 163 19.61 -20.63 -7.08
N GLU A 164 20.04 -21.87 -6.80
CA GLU A 164 20.24 -22.92 -7.83
C GLU A 164 19.00 -23.81 -8.10
N SER A 165 17.83 -23.47 -7.56
CA SER A 165 16.56 -24.04 -8.05
C SER A 165 15.90 -23.07 -9.02
N PRO A 166 15.35 -23.52 -10.17
CA PRO A 166 14.66 -22.65 -11.12
C PRO A 166 13.31 -22.24 -10.52
N ALA A 167 13.35 -21.28 -9.59
CA ALA A 167 12.17 -20.59 -9.13
C ALA A 167 11.67 -19.71 -10.29
N PRO A 168 10.37 -19.78 -10.65
CA PRO A 168 9.81 -18.82 -11.59
C PRO A 168 10.12 -17.42 -11.07
N SER A 169 10.65 -16.56 -11.94
CA SER A 169 11.13 -15.22 -11.59
C SER A 169 10.16 -14.53 -10.64
N ALA A 170 10.68 -13.90 -9.57
CA ALA A 170 9.88 -13.24 -8.54
C ALA A 170 8.86 -12.22 -9.10
N LYS A 171 9.05 -11.75 -10.35
CA LYS A 171 8.06 -11.00 -11.14
C LYS A 171 6.76 -11.77 -11.37
N SER A 172 6.81 -13.04 -11.76
CA SER A 172 5.61 -13.82 -12.13
C SER A 172 4.77 -14.24 -10.91
N PHE A 173 5.41 -14.54 -9.77
CA PHE A 173 4.68 -14.80 -8.52
C PHE A 173 4.10 -13.52 -7.90
N ALA A 174 4.76 -12.38 -8.07
CA ALA A 174 4.30 -11.07 -7.58
C ALA A 174 3.14 -10.48 -8.41
N GLU A 175 3.10 -10.72 -9.73
CA GLU A 175 2.01 -10.26 -10.61
C GLU A 175 0.66 -10.94 -10.31
N SER A 176 0.71 -12.21 -9.90
CA SER A 176 -0.49 -13.00 -9.60
C SER A 176 -1.22 -12.52 -8.33
N ASN A 177 -0.47 -12.07 -7.31
CA ASN A 177 -1.01 -11.86 -5.96
C ASN A 177 -1.18 -10.39 -5.54
N MET A 178 -0.93 -9.41 -6.43
CA MET A 178 -1.24 -8.00 -6.14
C MET A 178 -2.76 -7.77 -6.09
N ILE A 179 -3.23 -7.25 -4.95
CA ILE A 179 -4.59 -6.72 -4.81
C ILE A 179 -4.67 -5.40 -5.61
N VAL A 180 -4.90 -5.52 -6.91
CA VAL A 180 -5.16 -4.37 -7.79
C VAL A 180 -6.64 -4.05 -7.72
N SER A 181 -7.00 -2.87 -7.20
CA SER A 181 -8.39 -2.39 -7.10
C SER A 181 -8.49 -0.94 -7.57
N GLU A 182 -9.67 -0.55 -8.06
CA GLU A 182 -9.94 0.83 -8.46
C GLU A 182 -9.71 1.81 -7.30
N THR A 183 -10.12 1.42 -6.10
CA THR A 183 -9.91 2.18 -4.86
C THR A 183 -8.43 2.45 -4.64
N LEU A 184 -7.57 1.44 -4.81
CA LEU A 184 -6.13 1.60 -4.68
C LEU A 184 -5.56 2.57 -5.71
N ALA A 185 -5.98 2.48 -6.97
CA ALA A 185 -5.52 3.40 -8.01
C ALA A 185 -5.89 4.86 -7.67
N LYS A 186 -7.12 5.10 -7.22
CA LYS A 186 -7.60 6.42 -6.78
C LYS A 186 -6.81 6.96 -5.58
N ILE A 187 -6.47 6.09 -4.61
CA ILE A 187 -5.61 6.46 -3.47
C ILE A 187 -4.28 7.00 -3.97
N TYR A 188 -3.64 6.34 -4.94
CA TYR A 188 -2.37 6.80 -5.49
C TYR A 188 -2.48 8.14 -6.22
N VAL A 189 -3.51 8.34 -7.06
CA VAL A 189 -3.73 9.63 -7.75
C VAL A 189 -3.78 10.79 -6.76
N ASN A 190 -4.54 10.63 -5.68
CA ASN A 190 -4.75 11.71 -4.73
C ASN A 190 -3.56 11.93 -3.79
N GLN A 191 -2.68 10.95 -3.65
CA GLN A 191 -1.40 11.11 -2.95
C GLN A 191 -0.33 11.76 -3.85
N GLY A 192 -0.65 12.06 -5.11
CA GLY A 192 0.32 12.55 -6.10
C GLY A 192 1.22 11.45 -6.70
N GLU A 193 0.96 10.19 -6.35
CA GLU A 193 1.73 9.03 -6.79
C GLU A 193 1.21 8.55 -8.16
N PHE A 194 1.38 9.42 -9.17
CA PHE A 194 0.74 9.26 -10.48
C PHE A 194 1.23 8.02 -11.25
N GLN A 195 2.51 7.67 -11.16
CA GLN A 195 3.06 6.49 -11.83
C GLN A 195 2.47 5.18 -11.27
N GLU A 196 2.28 5.11 -9.95
CA GLU A 196 1.66 3.98 -9.26
C GLU A 196 0.20 3.85 -9.64
N ALA A 197 -0.51 4.98 -9.72
CA ALA A 197 -1.90 5.00 -10.15
C ALA A 197 -2.05 4.45 -11.58
N ILE A 198 -1.20 4.90 -12.52
CA ILE A 198 -1.17 4.39 -13.89
C ILE A 198 -0.88 2.89 -13.90
N SER A 199 0.14 2.41 -13.19
CA SER A 199 0.48 0.98 -13.12
C SER A 199 -0.68 0.12 -12.59
N VAL A 200 -1.42 0.61 -11.59
CA VAL A 200 -2.60 -0.09 -11.08
C VAL A 200 -3.74 -0.09 -12.11
N TYR A 201 -4.00 1.04 -12.79
CA TYR A 201 -5.03 1.11 -13.83
C TYR A 201 -4.71 0.22 -15.05
N GLU A 202 -3.45 0.14 -15.48
CA GLU A 202 -3.01 -0.76 -16.56
C GLU A 202 -3.21 -2.23 -16.18
N LYS A 203 -2.94 -2.58 -14.92
CA LYS A 203 -3.20 -3.95 -14.42
C LYS A 203 -4.70 -4.25 -14.34
N LEU A 204 -5.52 -3.27 -13.96
CA LEU A 204 -6.98 -3.40 -13.95
C LEU A 204 -7.55 -3.55 -15.37
N LEU A 205 -7.00 -2.83 -16.34
CA LEU A 205 -7.31 -2.95 -17.76
C LEU A 205 -7.13 -4.39 -18.26
N LYS A 206 -5.96 -4.99 -17.95
CA LYS A 206 -5.64 -6.38 -18.32
C LYS A 206 -6.58 -7.41 -17.68
N LYS A 207 -7.04 -7.15 -16.45
CA LYS A 207 -7.92 -8.06 -15.70
C LYS A 207 -9.40 -7.90 -16.05
N ASN A 208 -9.84 -6.70 -16.43
CA ASN A 208 -11.23 -6.37 -16.70
C ASN A 208 -11.36 -5.61 -18.05
N PRO A 209 -11.24 -6.32 -19.19
CA PRO A 209 -11.30 -5.69 -20.51
C PRO A 209 -12.63 -4.97 -20.79
N ASP A 210 -13.72 -5.38 -20.15
CA ASP A 210 -15.05 -4.76 -20.31
C ASP A 210 -15.11 -3.29 -19.85
N LYS A 211 -14.16 -2.88 -18.99
CA LYS A 211 -14.02 -1.50 -18.51
C LYS A 211 -12.85 -0.76 -19.18
N LYS A 212 -12.42 -1.22 -20.36
CA LYS A 212 -11.25 -0.68 -21.08
C LYS A 212 -11.28 0.84 -21.16
N ASP A 213 -12.34 1.39 -21.74
CA ASP A 213 -12.49 2.83 -21.97
C ASP A 213 -12.39 3.64 -20.67
N TYR A 214 -12.97 3.13 -19.59
CA TYR A 214 -12.91 3.78 -18.28
C TYR A 214 -11.47 3.89 -17.74
N TYR A 215 -10.70 2.81 -17.82
CA TYR A 215 -9.33 2.82 -17.32
C TYR A 215 -8.38 3.60 -18.23
N GLU A 216 -8.57 3.55 -19.55
CA GLU A 216 -7.79 4.35 -20.50
C GLU A 216 -8.00 5.85 -20.25
N ILE A 217 -9.25 6.30 -20.09
CA ILE A 217 -9.55 7.69 -19.73
C ILE A 217 -8.85 8.09 -18.43
N LYS A 218 -8.87 7.23 -17.40
CA LYS A 218 -8.21 7.53 -16.12
C LYS A 218 -6.70 7.60 -16.25
N ILE A 219 -6.08 6.73 -17.04
CA ILE A 219 -4.63 6.76 -17.31
C ILE A 219 -4.27 8.07 -18.00
N GLU A 220 -5.03 8.49 -19.02
CA GLU A 220 -4.77 9.74 -19.75
C GLU A 220 -4.97 10.98 -18.86
N GLU A 221 -6.04 11.03 -18.05
CA GLU A 221 -6.24 12.10 -17.06
C GLU A 221 -5.04 12.25 -16.12
N ILE A 222 -4.45 11.13 -15.67
CA ILE A 222 -3.31 11.14 -14.77
C ILE A 222 -2.03 11.59 -15.50
N LYS A 223 -1.81 11.16 -16.75
CA LYS A 223 -0.67 11.62 -17.57
C LYS A 223 -0.71 13.12 -17.80
N ILE A 224 -1.88 13.69 -18.09
CA ILE A 224 -2.07 15.14 -18.24
C ILE A 224 -1.72 15.87 -16.94
N ARG A 225 -2.17 15.36 -15.78
CA ARG A 225 -1.81 15.94 -14.47
C ARG A 225 -0.32 15.84 -14.13
N MET A 226 0.34 14.81 -14.64
CA MET A 226 1.78 14.59 -14.44
C MET A 226 2.63 15.54 -15.30
N ASN A 227 2.16 15.89 -16.51
CA ASN A 227 2.85 16.77 -17.46
C ASN A 227 1.89 17.86 -18.00
N PRO A 228 1.63 18.93 -17.23
CA PRO A 228 0.66 19.96 -17.61
C PRO A 228 1.05 20.80 -18.85
N ASP A 229 2.32 20.76 -19.25
CA ASP A 229 2.88 21.58 -20.34
C ASP A 229 2.74 20.96 -21.76
N GLN A 230 2.00 19.87 -21.92
CA GLN A 230 1.77 19.20 -23.22
C GLN A 230 0.46 19.65 -23.92
N LEU A 231 -0.09 20.81 -23.56
CA LEU A 231 -1.28 21.41 -24.18
C LEU A 231 -0.93 22.68 -24.98
#